data_AF-A0A1J0KUT1-F1
#
_entry.id   AF-A0A1J0KUT1-F1
#
_cell.length_a   1.000
_cell.length_b   1.000
_cell.length_c   1.000
_cell.angle_alpha   90.00
_cell.angle_beta   90.00
_cell.angle_gamma   90.00
#
_symmetry.space_group_name_H-M   'P 1'
#
loop_
_entity.id
_entity.type
_entity.pdbx_description
1 polymer ?
#
loop_
_entity_poly.entity_id
_entity_poly.type
_entity_poly.pdbx_seq_one_letter_code
_entity_poly.pdbx_strand_id
1 'polypeptide(L)'
;MTQVSSDAISLQNSLSGFWIGPWGNRQNVKMFIVVTDDCLNGYYLLDGEKHAFTGHIIINKDHTKIVFAPPMSHDSGGVYNHKSKELELFCGDRRYIYKKTVI
;
A
#
# COMPACT_ATOMS: atom_id res chain seq x y z
N MET A 1 15.08 -8.17 -21.58
CA MET A 1 15.34 -8.42 -20.14
C MET A 1 15.59 -7.08 -19.49
N THR A 2 14.62 -6.56 -18.73
CA THR A 2 14.77 -5.27 -18.05
C THR A 2 15.55 -5.54 -16.77
N GLN A 3 16.76 -5.01 -16.67
CA GLN A 3 17.54 -5.02 -15.43
C GLN A 3 16.74 -4.23 -14.38
N VAL A 4 16.10 -4.92 -13.44
CA VAL A 4 15.44 -4.27 -12.30
C VAL A 4 16.55 -3.72 -11.41
N SER A 5 16.59 -2.39 -11.22
CA SER A 5 17.62 -1.77 -10.39
C SER A 5 17.50 -2.23 -8.94
N SER A 6 18.62 -2.34 -8.22
CA SER A 6 18.65 -2.68 -6.79
C SER A 6 17.74 -1.79 -5.93
N ASP A 7 17.55 -0.55 -6.37
CA ASP A 7 16.71 0.44 -5.70
C ASP A 7 15.22 0.10 -5.82
N ALA A 8 14.79 -0.42 -6.98
CA ALA A 8 13.41 -0.87 -7.17
C ALA A 8 13.07 -2.07 -6.26
N ILE A 9 13.98 -3.04 -6.15
CA ILE A 9 13.82 -4.19 -5.23
C ILE A 9 13.75 -3.72 -3.77
N SER A 10 14.64 -2.79 -3.38
CA SER A 10 14.64 -2.22 -2.03
C SER A 10 13.33 -1.50 -1.70
N LEU A 11 12.74 -0.78 -2.67
CA LEU A 11 11.47 -0.09 -2.52
C LEU A 11 10.28 -1.05 -2.43
N GLN A 12 10.24 -2.08 -3.27
CA GLN A 12 9.21 -3.14 -3.19
C GLN A 12 9.23 -3.83 -1.83
N ASN A 13 10.41 -4.14 -1.29
CA ASN A 13 10.58 -4.70 0.05
C ASN A 13 10.16 -3.72 1.14
N SER A 14 10.43 -2.43 0.95
CA SER A 14 10.06 -1.37 1.88
C SER A 14 8.55 -1.11 1.93
N LEU A 15 7.83 -1.32 0.83
CA LEU A 15 6.36 -1.23 0.79
C LEU A 15 5.67 -2.53 1.24
N SER A 16 6.25 -3.69 0.91
CA SER A 16 5.72 -5.00 1.30
C SER A 16 5.78 -5.22 2.82
N GLY A 17 4.79 -5.89 3.38
CA GLY A 17 4.70 -6.22 4.81
C GLY A 17 3.41 -5.75 5.46
N PHE A 18 3.42 -5.73 6.79
CA PHE A 18 2.26 -5.33 7.60
C PHE A 18 2.22 -3.84 7.86
N TRP A 19 1.03 -3.29 7.77
CA TRP A 19 0.70 -1.89 7.97
C TRP A 19 -0.48 -1.79 8.93
N ILE A 20 -0.48 -0.76 9.77
CA ILE A 20 -1.59 -0.46 10.67
C ILE A 20 -1.99 1.00 10.53
N GLY A 21 -3.29 1.25 10.39
CA GLY A 21 -3.82 2.58 10.19
C GLY A 21 -5.36 2.60 10.27
N PRO A 22 -5.97 3.78 10.14
CA PRO A 22 -7.42 3.90 10.11
C PRO A 22 -8.01 3.57 8.73
N TRP A 23 -9.22 3.00 8.71
CA TRP A 23 -10.02 2.81 7.49
C TRP A 23 -11.48 3.18 7.75
N GLY A 24 -11.95 4.25 7.09
CA GLY A 24 -13.29 4.78 7.34
C GLY A 24 -13.44 5.24 8.80
N ASN A 25 -14.36 4.62 9.52
CA ASN A 25 -14.60 4.92 10.95
C ASN A 25 -13.83 3.97 11.89
N ARG A 26 -13.07 3.01 11.36
CA ARG A 26 -12.32 2.03 12.16
C ARG A 26 -10.89 2.51 12.39
N GLN A 27 -10.39 2.29 13.60
CA GLN A 27 -9.00 2.54 13.98
C GLN A 27 -8.23 1.22 14.01
N ASN A 28 -6.90 1.28 13.91
CA ASN A 28 -6.02 0.11 14.05
C ASN A 28 -6.30 -1.05 13.07
N VAL A 29 -6.78 -0.73 11.87
CA VAL A 29 -7.00 -1.70 10.79
C VAL A 29 -5.64 -2.22 10.31
N LYS A 30 -5.45 -3.53 10.45
CA LYS A 30 -4.25 -4.22 9.97
C LYS A 30 -4.41 -4.51 8.49
N MET A 31 -3.35 -4.24 7.75
CA MET A 31 -3.25 -4.48 6.32
C MET A 31 -1.94 -5.20 6.04
N PHE A 32 -1.96 -6.10 5.06
CA PHE A 32 -0.77 -6.76 4.55
C PHE A 32 -0.66 -6.47 3.05
N ILE A 33 0.52 -6.07 2.62
CA ILE A 33 0.85 -5.76 1.22
C ILE A 33 2.00 -6.65 0.77
N VAL A 34 1.90 -7.19 -0.44
CA VAL A 34 2.99 -7.84 -1.18
C VAL A 34 3.10 -7.15 -2.52
N VAL A 35 4.32 -6.74 -2.85
CA VAL A 35 4.66 -6.16 -4.14
C VAL A 35 5.59 -7.10 -4.87
N THR A 36 5.21 -7.51 -6.08
CA THR A 36 6.03 -8.29 -6.99
C THR A 36 6.08 -7.55 -8.31
N ASP A 37 7.28 -7.13 -8.73
CA ASP A 37 7.45 -6.22 -9.87
C ASP A 37 6.66 -4.91 -9.69
N ASP A 38 5.69 -4.65 -10.55
CA ASP A 38 4.76 -3.53 -10.45
C ASP A 38 3.40 -3.93 -9.85
N CYS A 39 3.18 -5.21 -9.62
CA CYS A 39 1.92 -5.74 -9.13
C CYS A 39 1.83 -5.67 -7.61
N LEU A 40 0.67 -5.25 -7.11
CA LEU A 40 0.37 -5.13 -5.69
C LEU A 40 -0.79 -6.06 -5.33
N ASN A 41 -0.57 -6.91 -4.35
CA ASN A 41 -1.57 -7.82 -3.78
C ASN A 41 -1.61 -7.64 -2.27
N GLY A 42 -2.78 -7.77 -1.66
CA GLY A 42 -2.87 -7.63 -0.23
C GLY A 42 -4.24 -7.92 0.33
N TYR A 43 -4.37 -7.68 1.62
CA TYR A 43 -5.65 -7.72 2.30
C TYR A 43 -5.65 -6.77 3.50
N TYR A 44 -6.83 -6.32 3.90
CA TYR A 44 -7.06 -5.67 5.18
C TYR A 44 -7.97 -6.53 6.06
N LEU A 45 -7.82 -6.40 7.37
CA LEU A 45 -8.62 -7.09 8.37
C LEU A 45 -9.64 -6.13 8.96
N LEU A 46 -10.93 -6.32 8.66
CA LEU A 46 -12.03 -5.61 9.32
C LEU A 46 -12.81 -6.61 10.15
N ASP A 47 -13.02 -6.31 11.43
CA ASP A 47 -13.91 -7.08 12.30
C ASP A 47 -13.59 -8.60 12.33
N GLY A 48 -12.32 -8.96 12.10
CA GLY A 48 -11.83 -10.35 12.05
C GLY A 48 -11.85 -10.98 10.66
N GLU A 49 -12.44 -10.32 9.66
CA GLU A 49 -12.58 -10.81 8.29
C GLU A 49 -11.47 -10.27 7.38
N LYS A 50 -11.01 -11.12 6.45
CA LYS A 50 -10.03 -10.76 5.42
C LYS A 50 -10.74 -10.23 4.19
N HIS A 51 -10.41 -9.01 3.80
CA HIS A 51 -10.84 -8.42 2.54
C HIS A 51 -9.63 -8.24 1.63
N ALA A 52 -9.58 -9.04 0.56
CA ALA A 52 -8.48 -8.99 -0.40
C ALA A 52 -8.58 -7.75 -1.31
N PHE A 53 -7.42 -7.28 -1.76
CA PHE A 53 -7.32 -6.26 -2.81
C PHE A 53 -6.12 -6.54 -3.70
N THR A 54 -6.20 -6.00 -4.91
CA THR A 54 -5.13 -6.00 -5.89
C THR A 54 -4.93 -4.60 -6.46
N GLY A 55 -3.83 -4.38 -7.16
CA GLY A 55 -3.49 -3.11 -7.76
C GLY A 55 -2.13 -3.16 -8.43
N HIS A 56 -1.60 -1.99 -8.76
CA HIS A 56 -0.24 -1.82 -9.25
C HIS A 56 0.42 -0.60 -8.61
N ILE A 57 1.74 -0.54 -8.70
CA ILE A 57 2.54 0.57 -8.21
C ILE A 57 3.22 1.33 -9.34
N ILE A 58 3.42 2.63 -9.14
CA ILE A 58 4.22 3.48 -10.00
C ILE A 58 5.31 4.10 -9.15
N ILE A 59 6.56 3.72 -9.41
CA ILE A 59 7.72 4.20 -8.66
C ILE A 59 8.20 5.53 -9.26
N ASN A 60 8.09 6.60 -8.48
CA ASN A 60 8.67 7.91 -8.79
C ASN A 60 9.94 8.14 -7.97
N LYS A 61 10.59 9.30 -8.16
CA LYS A 61 11.88 9.63 -7.53
C LYS A 61 11.80 9.71 -5.99
N ASP A 62 10.69 10.20 -5.45
CA ASP A 62 10.52 10.53 -4.03
C ASP A 62 9.37 9.76 -3.35
N HIS A 63 8.52 9.12 -4.15
CA HIS A 63 7.37 8.37 -3.67
C HIS A 63 6.98 7.24 -4.63
N THR A 64 6.26 6.25 -4.10
CA THR A 64 5.60 5.22 -4.90
C THR A 64 4.09 5.45 -4.83
N LYS A 65 3.43 5.61 -5.99
CA LYS A 65 1.97 5.64 -6.05
C LYS A 65 1.41 4.23 -6.08
N ILE A 66 0.28 4.02 -5.41
CA ILE A 66 -0.51 2.80 -5.43
C ILE A 66 -1.81 3.11 -6.16
N VAL A 67 -2.16 2.28 -7.13
CA VAL A 67 -3.43 2.33 -7.85
C VAL A 67 -4.14 1.00 -7.59
N PHE A 68 -5.24 1.05 -6.85
CA PHE A 68 -6.03 -0.15 -6.57
C PHE A 68 -6.85 -0.56 -7.79
N ALA A 69 -7.03 -1.85 -7.98
CA ALA A 69 -7.94 -2.40 -8.99
C ALA A 69 -9.38 -2.49 -8.43
N PRO A 70 -10.41 -2.56 -9.30
CA PRO A 70 -11.76 -2.90 -8.89
C PRO A 70 -11.79 -4.19 -8.03
N PRO A 71 -12.64 -4.28 -7.00
CA PRO A 71 -13.85 -3.48 -6.74
C PRO A 71 -13.61 -2.21 -5.91
N MET A 72 -12.36 -1.82 -5.65
CA MET A 72 -12.07 -0.54 -5.00
C MET A 72 -12.57 0.62 -5.86
N SER A 73 -12.90 1.76 -5.24
CA SER A 73 -13.32 2.94 -5.98
C SER A 73 -12.21 3.40 -6.93
N HIS A 74 -12.59 3.96 -8.08
CA HIS A 74 -11.63 4.58 -9.01
C HIS A 74 -10.77 5.67 -8.36
N ASP A 75 -11.30 6.33 -7.33
CA ASP A 75 -10.60 7.34 -6.54
C ASP A 75 -9.84 6.76 -5.33
N SER A 76 -9.71 5.43 -5.26
CA SER A 76 -8.93 4.77 -4.21
C SER A 76 -7.48 4.57 -4.66
N GLY A 77 -6.55 4.84 -3.76
CA GLY A 77 -5.14 4.65 -4.03
C GLY A 77 -4.28 4.88 -2.81
N GLY A 78 -3.00 5.12 -3.06
CA GLY A 78 -2.07 5.46 -2.00
C GLY A 78 -0.78 6.08 -2.49
N VAL A 79 -0.03 6.63 -1.54
CA VAL A 79 1.30 7.19 -1.74
C VAL A 79 2.20 6.69 -0.61
N TYR A 80 3.26 5.99 -0.98
CA TYR A 80 4.33 5.61 -0.08
C TYR A 80 5.50 6.58 -0.21
N ASN A 81 5.80 7.33 0.86
CA ASN A 81 6.91 8.28 0.86
C ASN A 81 8.23 7.55 1.14
N HIS A 82 9.21 7.71 0.24
CA HIS A 82 10.48 6.97 0.33
C HIS A 82 11.36 7.44 1.49
N LYS A 83 11.21 8.71 1.91
CA LYS A 83 12.00 9.33 2.98
C LYS A 83 11.39 9.08 4.36
N SER A 84 10.11 9.40 4.56
CA SER A 84 9.45 9.21 5.86
C SER A 84 9.06 7.75 6.13
N LYS A 85 9.03 6.92 5.08
CA LYS A 85 8.58 5.52 5.13
C LYS A 85 7.12 5.38 5.57
N GLU A 86 6.33 6.43 5.38
CA GLU A 86 4.88 6.45 5.66
C GLU A 86 4.08 6.07 4.42
N LEU A 87 2.98 5.38 4.64
CA LEU A 87 2.01 5.02 3.61
C LEU A 87 0.73 5.83 3.84
N GLU A 88 0.42 6.75 2.94
CA GLU A 88 -0.90 7.37 2.88
C GLU A 88 -1.80 6.53 1.97
N LEU A 89 -2.95 6.08 2.47
CA LEU A 89 -4.01 5.50 1.64
C LEU A 89 -5.19 6.47 1.58
N PHE A 90 -5.86 6.50 0.45
CA PHE A 90 -7.01 7.36 0.25
C PHE A 90 -8.15 6.64 -0.46
N CYS A 91 -9.38 7.09 -0.18
CA CYS A 91 -10.61 6.64 -0.82
C CYS A 91 -11.54 7.85 -0.90
N GLY A 92 -11.69 8.42 -2.09
CA GLY A 92 -12.40 9.69 -2.29
C GLY A 92 -11.66 10.85 -1.60
N ASP A 93 -12.36 11.61 -0.76
CA ASP A 93 -11.84 12.76 -0.02
C ASP A 93 -11.06 12.39 1.26
N ARG A 94 -11.13 11.12 1.68
CA ARG A 94 -10.53 10.65 2.93
C ARG A 94 -9.11 10.16 2.70
N ARG A 95 -8.20 10.59 3.58
CA ARG A 95 -6.78 10.20 3.58
C ARG A 95 -6.38 9.71 4.95
N TYR A 96 -5.61 8.64 4.97
CA TYR A 96 -5.23 7.93 6.19
C TYR A 96 -3.77 7.55 6.14
N ILE A 97 -3.04 7.89 7.20
CA ILE A 97 -1.63 7.49 7.36
C ILE A 97 -1.57 6.12 8.03
N TYR A 98 -0.90 5.20 7.35
CA TYR A 98 -0.56 3.87 7.81
C TYR A 98 0.92 3.81 8.20
N LYS A 99 1.18 3.14 9.33
CA LYS A 99 2.52 2.90 9.83
C LYS A 99 2.90 1.45 9.64
N LYS A 100 4.15 1.22 9.23
CA LYS A 100 4.66 -0.14 9.08
C LYS A 100 4.78 -0.80 10.46
N THR A 101 4.29 -2.03 10.57
CA THR A 101 4.40 -2.82 11.79
C THR A 101 5.62 -3.73 11.67
N VAL A 102 6.49 -3.69 12.68
CA VAL A 102 7.50 -4.73 12.87
C VAL A 102 6.82 -5.81 13.70
N ILE A 103 6.65 -7.00 13.13
CA ILE A 103 6.22 -8.19 13.89
C ILE A 103 7.49 -8.91 14.33
#